data_AF-A0A670JL43-F1
#
_entry.id   AF-A0A670JL43-F1
#
_cell.length_a   1.000
_cell.length_b   1.000
_cell.length_c   1.000
_cell.angle_alpha   90.00
_cell.angle_beta   90.00
_cell.angle_gamma   90.00
#
_symmetry.space_group_name_H-M   'P 1'
#
loop_
_entity.id
_entity.type
_entity.pdbx_description
1 polymer ?
#
loop_
_entity_poly.entity_id
_entity_poly.type
_entity_poly.pdbx_seq_one_letter_code
_entity_poly.pdbx_strand_id
1 'polypeptide(L)'
;PATLRNIRTRLLSCRSFIFILPGYEHVSQVDNSSDFLGKIPHRQHPGILHLKNVRLPSELVEVAQFLVTESSMRNLEQQTKALTNYLWSRKRPLEAADLRRKAHELEQKFREKKTEAKLQKKVLDALRKSTYHWEELKYTEELSFIYMAARMDGVFAAVTRAFHEIQKRVSDFEPRTLLDFGSGTGAVTWAAHGIWGKSINEYMNIDSSASMLALAERLMKGESCEWCYVENFEPYHASGIHPPPRP
;
A
#
# COMPACT_ATOMS: atom_id res chain seq x y z
N PRO A 1 20.26 -36.75 -5.36
CA PRO A 1 20.26 -35.32 -4.95
C PRO A 1 20.29 -34.39 -6.18
N ALA A 2 19.15 -34.29 -6.87
CA ALA A 2 19.03 -33.66 -8.19
C ALA A 2 17.79 -32.73 -8.30
N THR A 3 17.34 -32.16 -7.19
CA THR A 3 16.07 -31.39 -7.13
C THR A 3 16.22 -29.91 -6.77
N LEU A 4 17.43 -29.42 -6.52
CA LEU A 4 17.67 -28.01 -6.13
C LEU A 4 18.39 -27.15 -7.19
N ARG A 5 18.78 -27.72 -8.34
CA ARG A 5 19.42 -26.95 -9.43
C ARG A 5 18.44 -26.38 -10.48
N ASN A 6 17.18 -26.82 -10.51
CA ASN A 6 16.20 -26.41 -11.54
C ASN A 6 15.35 -25.18 -11.21
N ILE A 7 15.43 -24.61 -10.00
CA ILE A 7 14.67 -23.41 -9.64
C ILE A 7 15.46 -22.12 -9.94
N ARG A 8 16.79 -22.18 -9.99
CA ARG A 8 17.64 -21.01 -10.30
C ARG A 8 17.70 -20.65 -11.78
N THR A 9 17.31 -21.54 -12.69
CA THR A 9 17.35 -21.32 -14.15
C THR A 9 16.03 -20.81 -14.74
N ARG A 10 14.93 -20.76 -13.98
CA ARG A 10 13.64 -20.21 -14.49
C ARG A 10 13.40 -18.73 -14.22
N LEU A 11 14.15 -18.10 -13.29
CA LEU A 11 14.04 -16.66 -13.01
C LEU A 11 14.94 -15.77 -13.89
N LEU A 12 15.80 -16.37 -14.71
CA LEU A 12 16.64 -15.64 -15.68
C LEU A 12 16.05 -15.62 -17.10
N SER A 13 14.91 -16.29 -17.34
CA SER A 13 14.27 -16.36 -18.68
C SER A 13 13.18 -15.32 -18.91
N CYS A 14 12.81 -14.50 -17.93
CA CYS A 14 11.79 -13.45 -18.11
C CYS A 14 12.31 -12.19 -18.79
N ARG A 15 13.62 -12.11 -19.12
CA ARG A 15 14.17 -10.98 -19.89
C ARG A 15 13.99 -11.11 -21.41
N SER A 16 13.56 -12.27 -21.90
CA SER A 16 13.49 -12.56 -23.35
C SER A 16 12.08 -12.62 -23.92
N PHE A 17 11.03 -12.50 -23.10
CA PHE A 17 9.63 -12.64 -23.56
C PHE A 17 9.02 -11.34 -24.12
N ILE A 18 9.70 -10.20 -23.99
CA ILE A 18 9.24 -8.92 -24.56
C ILE A 18 9.40 -8.87 -26.09
N PHE A 19 10.20 -9.75 -26.69
CA PHE A 19 10.54 -9.70 -28.12
C PHE A 19 9.63 -10.53 -29.05
N ILE A 20 8.55 -11.16 -28.57
CA ILE A 20 7.72 -12.07 -29.40
C ILE A 20 6.27 -11.58 -29.56
N LEU A 21 6.02 -10.27 -29.43
CA LEU A 21 4.72 -9.70 -29.83
C LEU A 21 4.93 -8.75 -31.02
N PRO A 22 4.51 -9.14 -32.25
CA PRO A 22 4.61 -8.27 -33.41
C PRO A 22 3.69 -7.07 -33.19
N GLY A 23 4.28 -5.87 -33.03
CA GLY A 23 3.56 -4.61 -32.73
C GLY A 23 4.17 -3.79 -31.59
N TYR A 24 5.08 -4.37 -30.79
CA TYR A 24 5.68 -3.72 -29.61
C TYR A 24 7.03 -3.04 -29.93
N GLU A 25 7.10 -2.21 -30.99
CA GLU A 25 8.37 -1.59 -31.43
C GLU A 25 8.78 -0.33 -30.66
N HIS A 26 8.00 0.15 -29.67
CA HIS A 26 8.24 1.48 -29.10
C HIS A 26 8.22 1.59 -27.57
N VAL A 27 8.59 0.53 -26.84
CA VAL A 27 9.02 0.73 -25.44
C VAL A 27 10.40 1.35 -25.49
N SER A 28 10.47 2.66 -25.29
CA SER A 28 11.74 3.37 -25.11
C SER A 28 12.44 2.83 -23.86
N GLN A 29 13.24 1.78 -24.04
CA GLN A 29 14.21 1.36 -23.04
C GLN A 29 15.21 2.49 -22.91
N VAL A 30 15.12 3.21 -21.80
CA VAL A 30 16.11 4.21 -21.42
C VAL A 30 17.43 3.46 -21.16
N ASP A 31 18.44 3.73 -21.98
CA ASP A 31 19.78 3.17 -21.81
C ASP A 31 20.37 3.65 -20.47
N ASN A 32 20.45 2.75 -19.50
CA ASN A 32 21.03 3.02 -18.17
C ASN A 32 22.52 2.63 -18.09
N SER A 33 23.16 2.29 -19.21
CA SER A 33 24.55 1.78 -19.26
C SER A 33 25.56 2.77 -19.84
N SER A 34 25.12 3.73 -20.66
CA SER A 34 25.93 4.88 -21.06
C SER A 34 25.93 5.96 -19.97
N ASP A 35 26.80 6.97 -20.07
CA ASP A 35 26.74 8.23 -19.31
C ASP A 35 25.49 9.04 -19.76
N PHE A 36 24.33 8.39 -19.72
CA PHE A 36 23.06 8.75 -20.33
C PHE A 36 22.56 10.12 -19.86
N LEU A 37 22.96 10.51 -18.65
CA LEU A 37 22.55 11.77 -18.05
C LEU A 37 23.58 12.88 -18.19
N GLY A 38 24.86 12.57 -18.46
CA GLY A 38 25.94 13.55 -18.56
C GLY A 38 25.81 14.69 -17.54
N LYS A 39 25.64 15.93 -18.02
CA LYS A 39 25.41 17.16 -17.21
C LYS A 39 23.95 17.66 -17.25
N ILE A 40 23.00 16.86 -17.69
CA ILE A 40 21.60 17.29 -17.83
C ILE A 40 21.05 17.60 -16.42
N PRO A 41 20.48 18.79 -16.19
CA PRO A 41 19.83 19.08 -14.91
C PRO A 41 18.73 18.06 -14.63
N HIS A 42 18.65 17.55 -13.39
CA HIS A 42 17.67 16.53 -13.01
C HIS A 42 16.24 16.85 -13.44
N ARG A 43 15.85 18.14 -13.52
CA ARG A 43 14.52 18.62 -13.95
C ARG A 43 14.24 18.52 -15.45
N GLN A 44 15.26 18.28 -16.27
CA GLN A 44 15.15 18.09 -17.72
C GLN A 44 15.37 16.63 -18.12
N HIS A 45 15.36 15.72 -17.14
CA HIS A 45 15.53 14.31 -17.39
C HIS A 45 14.40 13.78 -18.31
N PRO A 46 14.73 13.04 -19.39
CA PRO A 46 13.75 12.61 -20.40
C PRO A 46 12.68 11.67 -19.85
N GLY A 47 12.97 10.96 -18.76
CA GLY A 47 12.00 10.16 -18.01
C GLY A 47 11.00 10.94 -17.17
N ILE A 48 11.12 12.28 -17.05
CA ILE A 48 10.15 13.10 -16.32
C ILE A 48 8.84 13.14 -17.08
N LEU A 49 7.78 12.70 -16.40
CA LEU A 49 6.43 12.83 -16.87
C LEU A 49 5.70 13.84 -16.00
N HIS A 50 5.21 14.90 -16.64
CA HIS A 50 4.47 15.95 -15.95
C HIS A 50 3.02 15.52 -15.77
N LEU A 51 2.56 15.50 -14.52
CA LEU A 51 1.18 15.28 -14.15
C LEU A 51 0.76 16.45 -13.25
N LYS A 52 -0.39 17.07 -13.58
CA LYS A 52 -0.97 18.12 -12.72
C LYS A 52 -1.41 17.51 -11.39
N ASN A 53 -1.57 18.35 -10.37
CA ASN A 53 -2.14 17.92 -9.10
C ASN A 53 -3.48 17.24 -9.34
N VAL A 54 -3.57 15.99 -8.88
CA VAL A 54 -4.77 15.16 -9.02
C VAL A 54 -5.69 15.44 -7.83
N ARG A 55 -7.00 15.43 -8.06
CA ARG A 55 -8.03 15.51 -7.03
C ARG A 55 -8.85 14.22 -7.06
N LEU A 56 -9.44 13.85 -5.93
CA LEU A 56 -10.43 12.77 -5.90
C LEU A 56 -11.59 13.10 -6.86
N PRO A 57 -12.20 12.09 -7.50
CA PRO A 57 -13.43 12.27 -8.29
C PRO A 57 -14.52 12.93 -7.45
N SER A 58 -15.32 13.82 -8.05
CA SER A 58 -16.39 14.55 -7.35
C SER A 58 -17.39 13.59 -6.74
N GLU A 59 -17.73 12.53 -7.47
CA GLU A 59 -18.64 11.46 -7.08
C GLU A 59 -18.17 10.80 -5.79
N LEU A 60 -16.87 10.48 -5.71
CA LEU A 60 -16.27 9.90 -4.50
C LEU A 60 -16.32 10.88 -3.32
N VAL A 61 -16.08 12.17 -3.57
CA VAL A 61 -16.09 13.20 -2.51
C VAL A 61 -17.49 13.39 -1.96
N GLU A 62 -18.50 13.44 -2.83
CA GLU A 62 -19.91 13.58 -2.46
C GLU A 62 -20.37 12.41 -1.59
N VAL A 63 -20.11 11.18 -2.04
CA VAL A 63 -20.45 9.97 -1.27
C VAL A 63 -19.71 9.96 0.06
N ALA A 64 -18.41 10.27 0.09
CA ALA A 64 -17.66 10.33 1.35
C ALA A 64 -18.24 11.36 2.33
N GLN A 65 -18.66 12.54 1.84
CA GLN A 65 -19.31 13.57 2.65
C GLN A 65 -20.67 13.11 3.19
N PHE A 66 -21.47 12.46 2.35
CA PHE A 66 -22.75 11.88 2.76
C PHE A 66 -22.55 10.84 3.87
N LEU A 67 -21.65 9.88 3.67
CA LEU A 67 -21.39 8.81 4.63
C LEU A 67 -20.87 9.35 5.97
N VAL A 68 -20.04 10.39 5.94
CA VAL A 68 -19.57 11.07 7.15
C VAL A 68 -20.73 11.79 7.86
N THR A 69 -21.65 12.40 7.12
CA THR A 69 -22.81 13.11 7.69
C THR A 69 -23.82 12.14 8.30
N GLU A 70 -24.04 10.99 7.66
CA GLU A 70 -24.87 9.90 8.17
C GLU A 70 -24.24 9.27 9.42
N SER A 71 -22.91 9.17 9.44
CA SER A 71 -22.19 8.67 10.60
C SER A 71 -22.35 9.63 11.79
N SER A 72 -22.77 9.13 12.95
CA SER A 72 -22.87 9.92 14.19
C SER A 72 -21.50 10.19 14.84
N MET A 73 -20.43 10.27 14.04
CA MET A 73 -19.06 10.42 14.50
C MET A 73 -18.80 11.82 15.06
N ARG A 74 -18.11 11.88 16.20
CA ARG A 74 -17.72 13.15 16.85
C ARG A 74 -16.23 13.37 16.71
N ASN A 75 -15.82 14.64 16.59
CA ASN A 75 -14.41 15.04 16.55
C ASN A 75 -13.60 14.39 15.40
N LEU A 76 -14.23 14.10 14.26
CA LEU A 76 -13.60 13.42 13.14
C LEU A 76 -12.30 14.09 12.68
N GLU A 77 -12.27 15.42 12.64
CA GLU A 77 -11.06 16.18 12.26
C GLU A 77 -9.89 15.91 13.22
N GLN A 78 -10.15 15.91 14.53
CA GLN A 78 -9.12 15.66 15.55
C GLN A 78 -8.65 14.20 15.49
N GLN A 79 -9.58 13.25 15.35
CA GLN A 79 -9.28 11.83 15.19
C GLN A 79 -8.46 11.57 13.92
N THR A 80 -8.81 12.22 12.81
CA THR A 80 -8.09 12.14 11.53
C THR A 80 -6.66 12.64 11.68
N LYS A 81 -6.46 13.83 12.28
CA LYS A 81 -5.13 14.36 12.58
C LYS A 81 -4.32 13.42 13.48
N ALA A 82 -4.95 12.87 14.53
CA ALA A 82 -4.32 11.93 15.44
C ALA A 82 -3.86 10.66 14.72
N LEU A 83 -4.72 10.09 13.86
CA LEU A 83 -4.38 8.91 13.07
C LEU A 83 -3.26 9.21 12.06
N THR A 84 -3.31 10.34 11.36
CA THR A 84 -2.25 10.75 10.42
C THR A 84 -0.90 10.86 11.12
N ASN A 85 -0.86 11.55 12.27
CA ASN A 85 0.37 11.68 13.08
C ASN A 85 0.87 10.32 13.58
N TYR A 86 -0.05 9.47 14.06
CA TYR A 86 0.27 8.12 14.48
C TYR A 86 0.91 7.32 13.35
N LEU A 87 0.25 7.24 12.19
CA LEU A 87 0.72 6.52 11.00
C LEU A 87 2.08 7.03 10.52
N TRP A 88 2.29 8.35 10.51
CA TRP A 88 3.57 8.97 10.15
C TRP A 88 4.69 8.62 11.12
N SER A 89 4.38 8.48 12.41
CA SER A 89 5.35 8.14 13.45
C SER A 89 5.70 6.64 13.53
N ARG A 90 4.99 5.78 12.79
CA ARG A 90 5.17 4.33 12.89
C ARG A 90 6.57 3.91 12.47
N LYS A 91 7.14 2.97 13.24
CA LYS A 91 8.40 2.31 12.92
C LYS A 91 8.12 0.85 12.56
N ARG A 92 8.98 0.28 11.72
CA ARG A 92 8.94 -1.16 11.45
C ARG A 92 9.15 -1.93 12.76
N PRO A 93 8.43 -3.05 12.98
CA PRO A 93 8.75 -3.96 14.07
C PRO A 93 10.23 -4.34 14.02
N LEU A 94 10.88 -4.34 15.19
CA LEU A 94 12.26 -4.79 15.30
C LEU A 94 12.33 -6.30 15.11
N GLU A 95 13.30 -6.76 14.31
CA GLU A 95 13.53 -8.18 14.13
C GLU A 95 14.15 -8.81 15.38
N ALA A 96 13.99 -10.12 15.54
CA ALA A 96 14.53 -10.84 16.70
C ALA A 96 16.06 -10.67 16.85
N ALA A 97 16.78 -10.58 15.73
CA ALA A 97 18.23 -10.35 15.74
C ALA A 97 18.60 -8.96 16.30
N ASP A 98 17.85 -7.92 15.91
CA ASP A 98 18.07 -6.56 16.39
C ASP A 98 17.71 -6.42 17.87
N LEU A 99 16.63 -7.08 18.32
CA LEU A 99 16.26 -7.15 19.73
C LEU A 99 17.36 -7.81 20.57
N ARG A 100 17.93 -8.92 20.10
CA ARG A 100 19.05 -9.61 20.77
C ARG A 100 20.31 -8.75 20.82
N ARG A 101 20.66 -8.06 19.72
CA ARG A 101 21.81 -7.14 19.68
C ARG A 101 21.65 -6.04 20.71
N LYS A 102 20.48 -5.41 20.76
CA LYS A 102 20.16 -4.37 21.73
C LYS A 102 20.13 -4.88 23.18
N ALA A 103 19.65 -6.11 23.39
CA ALA A 103 19.69 -6.77 24.69
C ALA A 103 21.14 -6.93 25.18
N HIS A 104 22.02 -7.41 24.32
CA HIS A 104 23.44 -7.59 24.63
C HIS A 104 24.14 -6.27 24.95
N GLU A 105 23.88 -5.21 24.20
CA GLU A 105 24.40 -3.87 24.49
C GLU A 105 23.93 -3.37 25.87
N LEU A 106 22.68 -3.63 26.24
CA LEU A 106 22.14 -3.27 27.56
C LEU A 106 22.73 -4.12 28.69
N GLU A 107 22.94 -5.42 28.46
CA GLU A 107 23.63 -6.31 29.41
C GLU A 107 25.04 -5.79 29.71
N GLN A 108 25.82 -5.44 28.69
CA GLN A 108 27.16 -4.89 28.84
C GLN A 108 27.13 -3.59 29.66
N LYS A 109 26.17 -2.69 29.38
CA LYS A 109 26.00 -1.41 30.11
C LYS A 109 25.57 -1.59 31.56
N PHE A 110 24.87 -2.66 31.90
CA PHE A 110 24.32 -2.88 33.25
C PHE A 110 25.11 -3.88 34.09
N ARG A 111 26.21 -4.43 33.57
CA ARG A 111 27.02 -5.51 34.15
C ARG A 111 27.69 -5.18 35.49
N GLU A 112 27.57 -3.95 35.99
CA GLU A 112 28.15 -3.55 37.28
C GLU A 112 27.52 -4.31 38.46
N LYS A 113 28.28 -5.27 39.03
CA LYS A 113 28.09 -6.00 40.30
C LYS A 113 26.63 -6.33 40.68
N LYS A 114 25.80 -6.72 39.70
CA LYS A 114 24.43 -7.19 39.93
C LYS A 114 24.36 -8.70 39.81
N THR A 115 23.51 -9.30 40.63
CA THR A 115 23.11 -10.70 40.48
C THR A 115 22.45 -10.89 39.11
N GLU A 116 22.69 -12.03 38.47
CA GLU A 116 22.18 -12.37 37.13
C GLU A 116 20.69 -12.10 36.97
N ALA A 117 19.86 -12.53 37.93
CA ALA A 117 18.40 -12.29 37.90
C ALA A 117 18.02 -10.78 37.95
N LYS A 118 18.79 -9.96 38.67
CA LYS A 118 18.56 -8.49 38.73
C LYS A 118 19.00 -7.82 37.43
N LEU A 119 20.05 -8.32 36.80
CA LEU A 119 20.53 -7.85 35.51
C LEU A 119 19.49 -8.14 34.42
N GLN A 120 19.04 -9.39 34.30
CA GLN A 120 18.03 -9.81 33.32
C GLN A 120 16.74 -8.99 33.44
N LYS A 121 16.20 -8.82 34.65
CA LYS A 121 15.02 -7.99 34.88
C LYS A 121 15.22 -6.55 34.39
N LYS A 122 16.36 -5.94 34.72
CA LYS A 122 16.67 -4.56 34.31
C LYS A 122 16.84 -4.42 32.79
N VAL A 123 17.45 -5.41 32.14
CA VAL A 123 17.60 -5.45 30.67
C VAL A 123 16.24 -5.56 29.99
N LEU A 124 15.38 -6.48 30.44
CA LEU A 124 14.02 -6.63 29.90
C LEU A 124 13.18 -5.36 30.08
N ASP A 125 13.26 -4.71 31.24
CA ASP A 125 12.55 -3.46 31.50
C ASP A 125 13.06 -2.32 30.60
N ALA A 126 14.38 -2.22 30.41
CA ALA A 126 14.98 -1.23 29.51
C ALA A 126 14.65 -1.51 28.03
N LEU A 127 14.62 -2.78 27.62
CA LEU A 127 14.18 -3.18 26.29
C LEU A 127 12.74 -2.81 26.04
N ARG A 128 11.82 -3.13 26.95
CA ARG A 128 10.39 -2.76 26.83
C ARG A 128 10.19 -1.26 26.67
N LYS A 129 10.92 -0.44 27.45
CA LYS A 129 10.81 1.03 27.39
C LYS A 129 11.45 1.66 26.16
N SER A 130 12.55 1.09 25.67
CA SER A 130 13.32 1.67 24.57
C SER A 130 12.94 1.12 23.18
N THR A 131 12.12 0.07 23.14
CA THR A 131 11.71 -0.61 21.91
C THR A 131 10.36 -0.08 21.48
N TYR A 132 10.26 0.31 20.21
CA TYR A 132 8.99 0.75 19.64
C TYR A 132 7.99 -0.40 19.71
N HIS A 133 6.87 -0.16 20.39
CA HIS A 133 5.78 -1.13 20.48
C HIS A 133 4.91 -0.98 19.25
N TRP A 134 5.21 -1.78 18.23
CA TRP A 134 4.35 -1.87 17.07
C TRP A 134 3.08 -2.61 17.46
N GLU A 135 1.94 -2.02 17.11
CA GLU A 135 0.61 -2.62 17.32
C GLU A 135 -0.13 -2.68 16.00
N GLU A 136 -0.84 -3.78 15.77
CA GLU A 136 -1.69 -3.94 14.59
C GLU A 136 -2.90 -3.00 14.69
N LEU A 137 -3.20 -2.28 13.60
CA LEU A 137 -4.44 -1.51 13.54
C LEU A 137 -5.57 -2.44 13.12
N LYS A 138 -6.54 -2.63 14.03
CA LYS A 138 -7.77 -3.36 13.74
C LYS A 138 -8.82 -2.37 13.28
N TYR A 139 -9.09 -2.36 11.99
CA TYR A 139 -10.03 -1.44 11.38
C TYR A 139 -11.47 -1.82 11.72
N THR A 140 -12.06 -1.03 12.63
CA THR A 140 -13.51 -0.97 12.88
C THR A 140 -14.18 -0.07 11.85
N GLU A 141 -15.51 0.01 11.85
CA GLU A 141 -16.26 0.95 11.00
C GLU A 141 -15.79 2.40 11.22
N GLU A 142 -15.77 2.87 12.47
CA GLU A 142 -15.29 4.22 12.82
C GLU A 142 -13.84 4.45 12.35
N LEU A 143 -12.92 3.51 12.65
CA LEU A 143 -11.53 3.66 12.24
C LEU A 143 -11.34 3.61 10.72
N SER A 144 -12.22 2.91 9.99
CA SER A 144 -12.20 2.88 8.53
C SER A 144 -12.57 4.24 7.95
N PHE A 145 -13.57 4.93 8.51
CA PHE A 145 -13.90 6.30 8.13
C PHE A 145 -12.77 7.28 8.43
N ILE A 146 -12.19 7.21 9.64
CA ILE A 146 -11.04 8.05 10.00
C ILE A 146 -9.88 7.78 9.05
N TYR A 147 -9.63 6.52 8.69
CA TYR A 147 -8.57 6.15 7.74
C TYR A 147 -8.83 6.68 6.33
N MET A 148 -10.08 6.59 5.85
CA MET A 148 -10.51 7.17 4.58
C MET A 148 -10.17 8.67 4.55
N ALA A 149 -10.62 9.41 5.56
CA ALA A 149 -10.36 10.85 5.67
C ALA A 149 -8.85 11.17 5.81
N ALA A 150 -8.07 10.30 6.45
CA ALA A 150 -6.65 10.53 6.72
C ALA A 150 -5.72 10.17 5.56
N ARG A 151 -6.10 9.23 4.69
CA ARG A 151 -5.14 8.56 3.79
C ARG A 151 -5.62 8.33 2.37
N MET A 152 -6.93 8.33 2.10
CA MET A 152 -7.46 7.91 0.79
C MET A 152 -6.95 8.80 -0.34
N ASP A 153 -6.92 10.11 -0.14
CA ASP A 153 -6.45 11.10 -1.10
C ASP A 153 -4.99 10.91 -1.50
N GLY A 154 -4.10 10.68 -0.52
CA GLY A 154 -2.69 10.44 -0.75
C GLY A 154 -2.42 9.13 -1.47
N VAL A 155 -3.19 8.07 -1.15
CA VAL A 155 -3.10 6.78 -1.85
C VAL A 155 -3.57 6.94 -3.30
N PHE A 156 -4.73 7.55 -3.51
CA PHE A 156 -5.28 7.81 -4.84
C PHE A 156 -4.32 8.63 -5.71
N ALA A 157 -3.73 9.71 -5.17
CA ALA A 157 -2.79 10.55 -5.90
C ALA A 157 -1.51 9.79 -6.30
N ALA A 158 -0.94 9.02 -5.38
CA ALA A 158 0.27 8.23 -5.65
C ALA A 158 0.02 7.16 -6.72
N VAL A 159 -1.11 6.45 -6.63
CA VAL A 159 -1.48 5.40 -7.57
C VAL A 159 -1.83 5.98 -8.95
N THR A 160 -2.62 7.07 -8.99
CA THR A 160 -2.93 7.78 -10.24
C THR A 160 -1.65 8.24 -10.92
N ARG A 161 -0.66 8.73 -10.16
CA ARG A 161 0.64 9.12 -10.73
C ARG A 161 1.37 7.94 -11.34
N ALA A 162 1.36 6.76 -10.71
CA ALA A 162 1.96 5.54 -11.26
C ALA A 162 1.23 5.06 -12.52
N PHE A 163 -0.11 5.01 -12.49
CA PHE A 163 -0.92 4.59 -13.63
C PHE A 163 -0.83 5.55 -14.82
N HIS A 164 -0.81 6.86 -14.58
CA HIS A 164 -0.53 7.85 -15.62
C HIS A 164 0.84 7.59 -16.27
N GLU A 165 1.82 7.15 -15.50
CA GLU A 165 3.13 6.80 -16.02
C GLU A 165 3.08 5.59 -16.97
N ILE A 166 2.31 4.57 -16.61
CA ILE A 166 2.06 3.40 -17.45
C ILE A 166 1.34 3.83 -18.74
N GLN A 167 0.23 4.55 -18.63
CA GLN A 167 -0.57 5.00 -19.78
C GLN A 167 0.26 5.84 -20.77
N LYS A 168 1.17 6.69 -20.28
CA LYS A 168 2.02 7.51 -21.15
C LYS A 168 3.12 6.73 -21.85
N ARG A 169 3.67 5.70 -21.21
CA ARG A 169 4.78 4.90 -21.74
C ARG A 169 4.30 3.73 -22.61
N VAL A 170 3.09 3.24 -22.33
CA VAL A 170 2.48 2.07 -22.95
C VAL A 170 1.02 2.42 -23.25
N SER A 171 0.81 3.21 -24.32
CA SER A 171 -0.51 3.77 -24.64
C SER A 171 -1.55 2.74 -25.08
N ASP A 172 -1.09 1.56 -25.50
CA ASP A 172 -1.89 0.39 -25.87
C ASP A 172 -2.17 -0.54 -24.68
N PHE A 173 -1.66 -0.22 -23.48
CA PHE A 173 -1.99 -0.99 -22.27
C PHE A 173 -3.46 -0.78 -21.90
N GLU A 174 -4.24 -1.84 -22.08
CA GLU A 174 -5.68 -1.86 -21.89
C GLU A 174 -6.08 -3.05 -20.98
N PRO A 175 -5.93 -2.91 -19.64
CA PRO A 175 -6.21 -4.00 -18.71
C PRO A 175 -7.69 -4.34 -18.71
N ARG A 176 -7.99 -5.64 -18.63
CA ARG A 176 -9.37 -6.18 -18.58
C ARG A 176 -9.84 -6.52 -17.17
N THR A 177 -8.91 -6.78 -16.25
CA THR A 177 -9.21 -7.09 -14.86
C THR A 177 -8.19 -6.42 -13.95
N LEU A 178 -8.60 -6.09 -12.72
CA LEU A 178 -7.73 -5.51 -11.70
C LEU A 178 -7.86 -6.31 -10.39
N LEU A 179 -6.73 -6.77 -9.86
CA LEU A 179 -6.64 -7.36 -8.52
C LEU A 179 -5.92 -6.38 -7.59
N ASP A 180 -6.56 -6.02 -6.49
CA ASP A 180 -6.01 -5.15 -5.45
C ASP A 180 -5.99 -5.88 -4.09
N PHE A 181 -4.80 -6.23 -3.61
CA PHE A 181 -4.61 -6.93 -2.34
C PHE A 181 -4.22 -5.94 -1.23
N GLY A 182 -5.00 -5.94 -0.15
CA GLY A 182 -4.98 -4.88 0.86
C GLY A 182 -5.68 -3.63 0.35
N SER A 183 -6.84 -3.81 -0.31
CA SER A 183 -7.52 -2.74 -1.04
C SER A 183 -8.03 -1.59 -0.17
N GLY A 184 -8.20 -1.81 1.14
CA GLY A 184 -8.67 -0.81 2.08
C GLY A 184 -9.95 -0.13 1.60
N THR A 185 -9.91 1.18 1.42
CA THR A 185 -11.04 2.01 0.97
C THR A 185 -11.29 2.00 -0.53
N GLY A 186 -10.55 1.20 -1.32
CA GLY A 186 -10.72 1.08 -2.76
C GLY A 186 -10.10 2.23 -3.58
N ALA A 187 -9.14 2.98 -3.02
CA ALA A 187 -8.49 4.11 -3.70
C ALA A 187 -7.80 3.71 -5.02
N VAL A 188 -7.24 2.50 -5.09
CA VAL A 188 -6.62 1.95 -6.31
C VAL A 188 -7.67 1.73 -7.39
N THR A 189 -8.82 1.16 -7.03
CA THR A 189 -9.94 0.95 -7.96
C THR A 189 -10.42 2.27 -8.55
N TRP A 190 -10.60 3.30 -7.73
CA TRP A 190 -10.94 4.65 -8.23
C TRP A 190 -9.89 5.23 -9.18
N ALA A 191 -8.60 5.09 -8.86
CA ALA A 191 -7.52 5.55 -9.72
C ALA A 191 -7.46 4.79 -11.05
N ALA A 192 -7.65 3.47 -11.01
CA ALA A 192 -7.69 2.62 -12.20
C ALA A 192 -8.89 2.95 -13.08
N HIS A 193 -10.07 3.10 -12.48
CA HIS A 193 -11.31 3.43 -13.18
C HIS A 193 -11.19 4.77 -13.93
N GLY A 194 -10.57 5.78 -13.32
CA GLY A 194 -10.35 7.08 -13.97
C GLY A 194 -9.48 7.03 -15.24
N ILE A 195 -8.68 5.97 -15.45
CA ILE A 195 -7.77 5.82 -16.59
C ILE A 195 -8.26 4.74 -17.56
N TRP A 196 -8.68 3.59 -17.03
CA TRP A 196 -9.02 2.37 -17.77
C TRP A 196 -10.45 1.85 -17.48
N GLY A 197 -11.33 2.67 -16.92
CA GLY A 197 -12.70 2.25 -16.56
C GLY A 197 -13.54 1.72 -17.72
N LYS A 198 -13.19 2.06 -18.97
CA LYS A 198 -13.84 1.51 -20.17
C LYS A 198 -13.37 0.12 -20.56
N SER A 199 -12.17 -0.28 -20.13
CA SER A 199 -11.56 -1.54 -20.52
C SER A 199 -11.58 -2.60 -19.43
N ILE A 200 -11.52 -2.17 -18.18
CA ILE A 200 -11.59 -3.05 -17.02
C ILE A 200 -13.03 -3.49 -16.84
N ASN A 201 -13.25 -4.81 -16.90
CA ASN A 201 -14.56 -5.43 -16.76
C ASN A 201 -14.78 -5.96 -15.33
N GLU A 202 -13.72 -6.11 -14.54
CA GLU A 202 -13.78 -6.74 -13.21
C GLU A 202 -12.76 -6.11 -12.27
N TYR A 203 -13.21 -5.76 -11.07
CA TYR A 203 -12.39 -5.24 -9.97
C TYR A 203 -12.45 -6.20 -8.78
N MET A 204 -11.37 -6.93 -8.53
CA MET A 204 -11.24 -7.85 -7.43
C MET A 204 -10.48 -7.18 -6.28
N ASN A 205 -11.18 -6.92 -5.18
CA ASN A 205 -10.66 -6.17 -4.05
C ASN A 205 -10.58 -7.06 -2.81
N ILE A 206 -9.37 -7.36 -2.36
CA ILE A 206 -9.12 -8.27 -1.25
C ILE A 206 -8.60 -7.48 -0.05
N ASP A 207 -9.24 -7.62 1.10
CA ASP A 207 -8.73 -7.05 2.36
C ASP A 207 -9.04 -7.96 3.56
N SER A 208 -8.23 -7.85 4.61
CA SER A 208 -8.43 -8.53 5.88
C SER A 208 -9.48 -7.86 6.78
N SER A 209 -9.86 -6.61 6.51
CA SER A 209 -10.87 -5.89 7.27
C SER A 209 -12.21 -5.88 6.53
N ALA A 210 -13.21 -6.54 7.11
CA ALA A 210 -14.59 -6.46 6.63
C ALA A 210 -15.13 -5.02 6.65
N SER A 211 -14.77 -4.22 7.66
CA SER A 211 -15.21 -2.81 7.76
C SER A 211 -14.64 -1.94 6.65
N MET A 212 -13.38 -2.17 6.24
CA MET A 212 -12.79 -1.49 5.08
C MET A 212 -13.49 -1.86 3.78
N LEU A 213 -13.75 -3.16 3.56
CA LEU A 213 -14.45 -3.63 2.36
C LEU A 213 -15.87 -3.08 2.29
N ALA A 214 -16.60 -3.08 3.41
CA ALA A 214 -17.93 -2.49 3.49
C ALA A 214 -17.92 -0.99 3.18
N LEU A 215 -16.93 -0.24 3.69
CA LEU A 215 -16.76 1.17 3.35
C LEU A 215 -16.42 1.36 1.86
N ALA A 216 -15.49 0.57 1.31
CA ALA A 216 -15.12 0.63 -0.09
C ALA A 216 -16.31 0.36 -1.03
N GLU A 217 -17.13 -0.64 -0.69
CA GLU A 217 -18.35 -0.96 -1.42
C GLU A 217 -19.33 0.22 -1.44
N ARG A 218 -19.58 0.84 -0.27
CA ARG A 218 -20.44 2.03 -0.17
C ARG A 218 -19.89 3.20 -0.98
N LEU A 219 -18.58 3.42 -0.93
CA LEU A 219 -17.93 4.48 -1.71
C LEU A 219 -18.13 4.27 -3.21
N MET A 220 -18.08 3.03 -3.71
CA MET A 220 -18.22 2.73 -5.16
C MET A 220 -19.65 2.64 -5.65
N LYS A 221 -20.59 2.18 -4.81
CA LYS A 221 -22.01 2.06 -5.15
C LYS A 221 -22.78 3.37 -4.99
N GLY A 222 -22.23 4.34 -4.26
CA GLY A 222 -22.91 5.63 -4.05
C GLY A 222 -24.10 5.58 -3.12
N GLU A 223 -24.90 6.64 -3.15
CA GLU A 223 -26.04 6.87 -2.25
C GLU A 223 -27.28 6.01 -2.59
N SER A 224 -27.44 5.60 -3.85
CA SER A 224 -28.55 4.75 -4.30
C SER A 224 -28.04 3.49 -4.99
N CYS A 225 -28.66 2.34 -4.68
CA CYS A 225 -28.37 1.05 -5.32
C CYS A 225 -28.64 1.02 -6.83
N GLU A 226 -29.06 2.13 -7.44
CA GLU A 226 -29.37 2.28 -8.86
C GLU A 226 -28.16 2.75 -9.69
N TRP A 227 -27.18 3.42 -9.07
CA TRP A 227 -26.02 3.99 -9.79
C TRP A 227 -24.70 3.51 -9.19
N CYS A 228 -24.12 2.44 -9.76
CA CYS A 228 -22.75 2.06 -9.43
C CYS A 228 -21.77 2.93 -10.20
N TYR A 229 -20.87 3.63 -9.51
CA TYR A 229 -19.77 4.37 -10.15
C TYR A 229 -18.69 3.44 -10.69
N VAL A 230 -18.57 2.25 -10.10
CA VAL A 230 -17.68 1.18 -10.55
C VAL A 230 -18.51 -0.10 -10.70
N GLU A 231 -18.75 -0.50 -11.94
CA GLU A 231 -19.41 -1.78 -12.25
C GLU A 231 -18.48 -2.95 -11.89
N ASN A 232 -19.05 -4.07 -11.43
CA ASN A 232 -18.34 -5.32 -11.12
C ASN A 232 -17.22 -5.18 -10.06
N PHE A 233 -17.49 -4.42 -8.99
CA PHE A 233 -16.68 -4.44 -7.77
C PHE A 233 -16.99 -5.68 -6.93
N GLU A 234 -15.97 -6.52 -6.72
CA GLU A 234 -16.08 -7.75 -5.94
C GLU A 234 -15.17 -7.70 -4.70
N PRO A 235 -15.74 -7.42 -3.51
CA PRO A 235 -15.00 -7.43 -2.26
C PRO A 235 -14.83 -8.86 -1.71
N TYR A 236 -13.59 -9.22 -1.38
CA TYR A 236 -13.25 -10.53 -0.81
C TYR A 236 -12.54 -10.38 0.53
N HIS A 237 -13.15 -10.92 1.58
CA HIS A 237 -12.57 -10.93 2.92
C HIS A 237 -11.50 -12.03 3.04
N ALA A 238 -10.27 -11.66 3.39
CA ALA A 238 -9.10 -12.56 3.37
C ALA A 238 -9.06 -13.61 4.51
N SER A 239 -10.15 -13.85 5.24
CA SER A 239 -10.21 -14.77 6.39
C SER A 239 -9.88 -16.25 6.10
N GLY A 240 -9.62 -16.62 4.84
CA GLY A 240 -9.14 -17.95 4.44
C GLY A 240 -7.62 -18.08 4.26
N ILE A 241 -6.84 -16.97 4.36
CA ILE A 241 -5.39 -16.98 4.13
C ILE A 241 -4.68 -16.81 5.47
N HIS A 242 -4.55 -17.89 6.24
CA HIS A 242 -3.75 -17.85 7.46
C HIS A 242 -2.26 -17.83 7.10
N PRO A 243 -1.48 -16.84 7.60
CA PRO A 243 -0.04 -16.95 7.53
C PRO A 243 0.40 -18.21 8.30
N PRO A 244 1.43 -18.94 7.83
CA PRO A 244 1.95 -20.08 8.59
C PRO A 244 2.32 -19.62 10.01
N PRO A 245 2.11 -20.46 11.04
CA PRO A 245 2.49 -20.12 12.40
C PRO A 245 3.96 -19.68 12.42
N ARG A 246 4.22 -18.53 13.06
CA ARG A 246 5.59 -18.06 13.23
C ARG A 246 6.39 -19.11 14.03
N PRO A 247 7.59 -19.49 13.59
CA PRO A 247 8.44 -20.45 14.30
C PRO A 247 8.90 -19.91 15.66
#